data_AF-A0A7S0W1X2-F1
#
_entry.id   AF-A0A7S0W1X2-F1
#
_cell.length_a   1.000
_cell.length_b   1.000
_cell.length_c   1.000
_cell.angle_alpha   90.00
_cell.angle_beta   90.00
_cell.angle_gamma   90.00
#
_symmetry.space_group_name_H-M   'P 1'
#
loop_
_entity.id
_entity.type
_entity.pdbx_description
1 polymer ?
#
loop_
_entity_poly.entity_id
_entity_poly.type
_entity_poly.pdbx_seq_one_letter_code
_entity_poly.pdbx_strand_id
1 'polypeptide(L)'
;MALQFPPDCRGRRLMLHSLGDRSSGWGMGSMLHVLALALTAAHSDNRTLVLPEDDQWWYAAEGCVPPGYGCYFAPLSSCRASDSPDVVPSEGYAVAKTHVPPRFRRQGLLWWRAQVMRLVWRPLPWVRGEVGRRAAAMGW
;
A
#
# COMPACT_ATOMS: atom_id res chain seq x y z
N MET A 1 -9.73 8.95 -1.36
CA MET A 1 -8.27 9.22 -1.37
C MET A 1 -7.86 10.23 -0.31
N ALA A 2 -8.74 11.15 0.13
CA ALA A 2 -8.44 12.09 1.22
C ALA A 2 -7.93 11.45 2.53
N LEU A 3 -8.29 10.20 2.83
CA LEU A 3 -7.79 9.49 4.01
C LEU A 3 -6.28 9.19 3.95
N GLN A 4 -5.77 8.82 2.76
CA GLN A 4 -4.35 8.51 2.59
C GLN A 4 -3.51 9.74 2.25
N PHE A 5 -4.12 10.76 1.66
CA PHE A 5 -3.43 12.00 1.28
C PHE A 5 -4.08 13.21 1.96
N PRO A 6 -4.07 13.29 3.30
CA PRO A 6 -4.57 14.47 3.98
C PRO A 6 -3.61 15.66 3.78
N PRO A 7 -4.11 16.90 3.86
CA PRO A 7 -3.26 18.10 3.78
C PRO A 7 -2.37 18.28 5.01
N ASP A 8 -2.78 17.75 6.18
CA ASP A 8 -1.99 17.71 7.41
C ASP A 8 -2.09 16.32 8.05
N CYS A 9 -0.94 15.82 8.50
CA CYS A 9 -0.76 14.54 9.15
C CYS A 9 -0.84 14.62 10.68
N ARG A 10 -0.75 15.83 11.25
CA ARG A 10 -0.88 16.05 12.70
C ARG A 10 -2.26 15.61 13.20
N GLY A 11 -2.26 14.82 14.27
CA GLY A 11 -3.48 14.29 14.89
C GLY A 11 -4.21 13.22 14.06
N ARG A 12 -3.61 12.74 12.96
CA ARG A 12 -4.17 11.60 12.20
C ARG A 12 -3.92 10.31 12.95
N ARG A 13 -4.95 9.46 13.01
CA ARG A 13 -4.80 8.10 13.48
C ARG A 13 -4.09 7.29 12.40
N LEU A 14 -2.87 6.85 12.67
CA LEU A 14 -2.08 6.07 11.72
C LEU A 14 -2.21 4.58 11.99
N MET A 15 -1.96 3.78 10.96
CA MET A 15 -1.79 2.32 11.01
C MET A 15 -0.51 1.99 10.23
N LEU A 16 0.40 1.26 10.86
CA LEU A 16 1.68 0.86 10.26
C LEU A 16 1.56 -0.55 9.69
N HIS A 17 1.99 -0.75 8.44
CA HIS A 17 2.14 -2.06 7.85
C HIS A 17 3.53 -2.21 7.26
N SER A 18 4.24 -3.28 7.63
CA SER A 18 5.51 -3.61 6.99
C SER A 18 5.31 -4.72 5.95
N LEU A 19 6.00 -4.60 4.82
CA LEU A 19 6.08 -5.67 3.82
C LEU A 19 7.07 -6.76 4.24
N GLY A 20 7.82 -6.54 5.32
CA GLY A 20 8.76 -7.47 5.90
C GLY A 20 10.05 -7.60 5.10
N ASP A 21 11.00 -8.30 5.71
CA ASP A 21 12.27 -8.66 5.08
C ASP A 21 12.20 -10.07 4.46
N ARG A 22 13.36 -10.60 4.07
CA ARG A 22 13.50 -11.93 3.47
C ARG A 22 13.06 -13.08 4.40
N SER A 23 13.01 -12.86 5.72
CA SER A 23 12.61 -13.88 6.70
C SER A 23 11.10 -14.17 6.69
N SER A 24 10.30 -13.26 6.15
CA SER A 24 8.84 -13.42 6.04
C SER A 24 8.42 -14.60 5.14
N GLY A 25 9.27 -15.01 4.18
CA GLY A 25 9.04 -16.17 3.31
C GLY A 25 7.86 -16.05 2.34
N TRP A 26 7.25 -14.87 2.21
CA TRP A 26 6.06 -14.67 1.38
C TRP A 26 6.42 -14.21 -0.03
N GLY A 27 5.69 -14.71 -1.02
CA GLY A 27 5.81 -14.22 -2.40
C GLY A 27 5.25 -12.80 -2.56
N MET A 28 5.77 -12.05 -3.54
CA MET A 28 5.38 -10.66 -3.84
C MET A 28 3.85 -10.47 -3.91
N GLY A 29 3.15 -11.37 -4.62
CA GLY A 29 1.70 -11.29 -4.75
C GLY A 29 0.95 -11.41 -3.42
N SER A 30 1.44 -12.26 -2.51
CA SER A 30 0.87 -12.41 -1.17
C SER A 30 1.09 -11.14 -0.34
N MET A 31 2.32 -10.62 -0.31
CA MET A 31 2.66 -9.41 0.43
C MET A 31 1.80 -8.21 0.00
N LEU A 32 1.68 -7.98 -1.31
CA LEU A 32 0.88 -6.87 -1.83
C LEU A 32 -0.63 -7.09 -1.61
N HIS A 33 -1.09 -8.34 -1.60
CA HIS A 33 -2.46 -8.65 -1.21
C HIS A 33 -2.73 -8.34 0.27
N VAL A 34 -1.80 -8.68 1.16
CA VAL A 34 -1.91 -8.36 2.59
C VAL A 34 -1.81 -6.86 2.82
N LEU A 35 -0.96 -6.14 2.08
CA LEU A 35 -0.95 -4.68 2.09
C LEU A 35 -2.31 -4.08 1.69
N ALA A 36 -2.97 -4.65 0.67
CA ALA A 36 -4.32 -4.24 0.29
C ALA A 36 -5.37 -4.57 1.38
N LEU A 37 -5.21 -5.65 2.13
CA LEU A 37 -6.03 -5.95 3.31
C LEU A 37 -5.78 -4.93 4.43
N ALA A 38 -4.53 -4.60 4.73
CA ALA A 38 -4.16 -3.58 5.69
C ALA A 38 -4.76 -2.21 5.33
N LEU A 39 -4.72 -1.83 4.04
CA LEU A 39 -5.33 -0.60 3.55
C LEU A 39 -6.86 -0.60 3.70
N THR A 40 -7.49 -1.77 3.59
CA THR A 40 -8.93 -1.91 3.83
C THR A 40 -9.27 -1.81 5.32
N ALA A 41 -8.44 -2.40 6.20
CA ALA A 41 -8.60 -2.27 7.66
C ALA A 41 -8.40 -0.82 8.11
N ALA A 42 -7.36 -0.15 7.61
CA ALA A 42 -7.14 1.27 7.87
C ALA A 42 -8.34 2.11 7.43
N HIS A 43 -8.91 1.81 6.26
CA HIS A 43 -10.14 2.47 5.81
C HIS A 43 -11.34 2.22 6.72
N SER A 44 -11.56 0.98 7.20
CA SER A 44 -12.69 0.69 8.11
C SER A 44 -12.56 1.41 9.44
N ASP A 45 -11.32 1.59 9.92
CA ASP A 45 -11.04 2.15 11.24
C ASP A 45 -10.81 3.66 11.21
N ASN A 46 -10.99 4.28 10.03
CA ASN A 46 -10.70 5.69 9.77
C ASN A 46 -9.25 6.06 10.16
N ARG A 47 -8.31 5.22 9.74
CA ARG A 47 -6.87 5.39 9.91
C ARG A 47 -6.18 5.58 8.56
N THR A 48 -5.12 6.37 8.55
CA THR A 48 -4.20 6.49 7.42
C THR A 48 -3.19 5.35 7.48
N LEU A 49 -2.96 4.66 6.36
CA LEU A 49 -2.02 3.54 6.32
C LEU A 49 -0.66 4.08 5.92
N VAL A 50 0.37 3.76 6.69
CA VAL A 50 1.76 4.14 6.42
C VAL A 50 2.64 2.89 6.38
N LEU A 51 3.73 2.99 5.63
CA LEU A 51 4.80 2.00 5.63
C LEU A 51 5.97 2.55 6.48
N PRO A 52 6.76 1.69 7.14
CA PRO A 52 8.01 2.12 7.76
C PRO A 52 8.94 2.80 6.75
N GLU A 53 9.59 3.89 7.15
CA GLU A 53 10.55 4.60 6.30
C GLU A 53 11.78 3.74 5.96
N ASP A 54 12.11 2.78 6.81
CA ASP A 54 13.26 1.87 6.71
C ASP A 54 12.88 0.45 6.27
N ASP A 55 11.67 0.25 5.73
CA ASP A 55 11.17 -1.07 5.31
C ASP A 55 12.10 -1.73 4.27
N GLN A 56 12.60 -2.92 4.62
CA GLN A 56 13.58 -3.70 3.84
C GLN A 56 12.89 -4.68 2.90
N TRP A 57 11.87 -4.23 2.18
CA TRP A 57 11.12 -5.11 1.28
C TRP A 57 12.06 -5.78 0.27
N TRP A 58 12.24 -7.10 0.40
CA TRP A 58 13.33 -7.85 -0.24
C TRP A 58 13.21 -7.99 -1.78
N TYR A 59 12.08 -7.56 -2.36
CA TYR A 59 11.91 -7.44 -3.81
C TYR A 59 12.43 -6.10 -4.36
N ALA A 60 12.74 -5.12 -3.49
CA ALA A 60 13.35 -3.86 -3.87
C ALA A 60 14.76 -4.06 -4.42
N ALA A 61 15.10 -3.29 -5.45
CA ALA A 61 16.46 -3.27 -5.98
C ALA A 61 17.41 -2.60 -4.97
N GLU A 62 18.66 -3.04 -4.91
CA GLU A 62 19.68 -2.39 -4.11
C GLU A 62 19.95 -0.95 -4.62
N GLY A 63 20.20 -0.02 -3.70
CA GLY A 63 20.55 1.37 -4.03
C GLY A 63 19.39 2.26 -4.51
N CYS A 64 18.14 1.78 -4.42
CA CYS A 64 16.97 2.60 -4.75
C CYS A 64 16.69 3.68 -3.69
N VAL A 65 16.16 4.83 -4.15
CA VAL A 65 15.75 5.94 -3.28
C VAL A 65 14.37 6.43 -3.72
N PRO A 66 13.33 6.34 -2.86
CA PRO A 66 13.34 5.73 -1.52
C PRO A 66 13.43 4.19 -1.56
N PRO A 67 13.94 3.56 -0.48
CA PRO A 67 14.08 2.10 -0.40
C PRO A 67 12.74 1.35 -0.36
N GLY A 68 12.82 0.03 -0.45
CA GLY A 68 11.68 -0.87 -0.23
C GLY A 68 10.57 -0.70 -1.27
N TYR A 69 9.32 -0.59 -0.81
CA TYR A 69 8.15 -0.36 -1.66
C TYR A 69 8.30 0.86 -2.57
N GLY A 70 8.95 1.91 -2.05
CA GLY A 70 9.19 3.16 -2.75
C GLY A 70 10.16 3.06 -3.94
N CYS A 71 10.81 1.91 -4.13
CA CYS A 71 11.65 1.64 -5.29
C CYS A 71 10.84 1.66 -6.60
N TYR A 72 9.63 1.08 -6.57
CA TYR A 72 8.84 0.85 -7.79
C TYR A 72 7.48 1.57 -7.78
N PHE A 73 6.95 1.84 -6.59
CA PHE A 73 5.58 2.34 -6.43
C PHE A 73 5.55 3.72 -5.78
N ALA A 74 4.56 4.50 -6.16
CA ALA A 74 4.29 5.80 -5.56
C ALA A 74 3.87 5.61 -4.09
N PRO A 75 4.23 6.56 -3.20
CA PRO A 75 3.91 6.50 -1.78
C PRO A 75 2.43 6.19 -1.53
N LEU A 76 2.13 5.33 -0.56
CA LEU A 76 0.74 4.98 -0.21
C LEU A 76 -0.01 6.12 0.46
N SER A 77 0.72 7.03 1.11
CA SER A 77 0.20 8.13 1.91
C SER A 77 1.10 9.37 1.78
N SER A 78 0.58 10.55 2.10
CA SER A 78 1.40 11.75 2.34
C SER A 78 2.00 11.78 3.75
N CYS A 79 1.48 10.95 4.66
CA CYS A 79 1.98 10.81 6.03
C CYS A 79 3.01 9.71 6.15
N ARG A 80 3.82 9.80 7.20
CA ARG A 80 4.88 8.88 7.60
C ARG A 80 4.62 8.33 8.99
N ALA A 81 5.26 7.22 9.35
CA ALA A 81 5.11 6.64 10.69
C ALA A 81 5.57 7.62 11.78
N SER A 82 6.63 8.38 11.49
CA SER A 82 7.17 9.45 12.35
C SER A 82 6.22 10.63 12.59
N ASP A 83 5.12 10.77 11.84
CA ASP A 83 4.17 11.89 12.02
C ASP A 83 3.22 11.72 13.22
N SER A 84 3.14 10.53 13.82
CA SER A 84 2.24 10.25 14.95
C SER A 84 2.86 9.27 15.95
N PRO A 85 2.94 9.63 17.25
CA PRO A 85 3.40 8.70 18.29
C PRO A 85 2.43 7.52 18.52
N ASP A 86 1.14 7.71 18.22
CA ASP A 86 0.08 6.71 18.44
C ASP A 86 -0.16 5.80 17.21
N VAL A 87 0.87 5.54 16.43
CA VAL A 87 0.78 4.60 15.31
C VAL A 87 0.55 3.19 15.84
N VAL A 88 -0.46 2.50 15.29
CA VAL A 88 -0.76 1.11 15.68
C VAL A 88 -0.31 0.14 14.59
N PRO A 89 0.17 -1.05 14.94
CA PRO A 89 0.47 -2.08 13.94
C PRO A 89 -0.80 -2.54 13.24
N SER A 90 -0.67 -2.90 11.96
CA SER A 90 -1.75 -3.54 11.22
C SER A 90 -1.89 -4.99 11.68
N GLU A 91 -2.87 -5.28 12.51
CA GLU A 91 -3.17 -6.62 13.01
C GLU A 91 -4.60 -7.02 12.66
N GLY A 92 -4.88 -8.34 12.67
CA GLY A 92 -6.26 -8.83 12.63
C GLY A 92 -7.06 -8.43 11.38
N TYR A 93 -6.61 -8.82 10.19
CA TYR A 93 -7.31 -8.52 8.91
C TYR A 93 -8.69 -9.19 8.73
N ALA A 94 -9.26 -9.81 9.76
CA ALA A 94 -10.53 -10.55 9.67
C ALA A 94 -11.66 -9.67 9.14
N VAL A 95 -11.80 -8.45 9.66
CA VAL A 95 -12.80 -7.48 9.19
C VAL A 95 -12.49 -7.05 7.75
N ALA A 96 -11.21 -6.82 7.42
CA ALA A 96 -10.79 -6.38 6.10
C ALA A 96 -11.03 -7.40 4.98
N LYS A 97 -11.15 -8.70 5.29
CA LYS A 97 -11.38 -9.76 4.29
C LYS A 97 -12.73 -9.60 3.59
N THR A 98 -13.77 -9.19 4.32
CA THR A 98 -15.14 -9.08 3.81
C THR A 98 -15.65 -7.63 3.79
N HIS A 99 -14.86 -6.67 4.28
CA HIS A 99 -15.26 -5.28 4.32
C HIS A 99 -15.43 -4.69 2.91
N VAL A 100 -16.62 -4.14 2.67
CA VAL A 100 -16.93 -3.25 1.55
C VAL A 100 -17.58 -1.99 2.12
N PRO A 101 -17.07 -0.78 1.83
CA PRO A 101 -17.67 0.46 2.32
C PRO A 101 -19.16 0.55 1.94
N PRO A 102 -20.05 1.09 2.81
CA PRO A 102 -21.49 1.12 2.56
C PRO A 102 -21.89 1.65 1.18
N ARG A 103 -21.23 2.73 0.73
CA ARG A 103 -21.45 3.34 -0.59
C ARG A 103 -21.11 2.44 -1.79
N PHE A 104 -20.35 1.37 -1.59
CA PHE A 104 -19.86 0.46 -2.63
C PHE A 104 -20.36 -0.97 -2.50
N ARG A 105 -21.32 -1.24 -1.60
CA ARG A 105 -21.82 -2.60 -1.36
C ARG A 105 -22.39 -3.27 -2.62
N ARG A 106 -23.03 -2.50 -3.51
CA ARG A 106 -23.62 -3.02 -4.76
C ARG A 106 -22.59 -3.53 -5.76
N GLN A 107 -21.36 -3.02 -5.71
CA GLN A 107 -20.27 -3.42 -6.59
C GLN A 107 -19.58 -4.71 -6.11
N GLY A 108 -19.77 -5.07 -4.84
CA GLY A 108 -19.23 -6.29 -4.25
C GLY A 108 -17.74 -6.23 -3.89
N LEU A 109 -17.27 -7.32 -3.27
CA LEU A 109 -15.95 -7.41 -2.66
C LEU A 109 -14.81 -7.37 -3.69
N LEU A 110 -14.95 -8.10 -4.80
CA LEU A 110 -13.92 -8.15 -5.84
C LEU A 110 -13.66 -6.77 -6.44
N TRP A 111 -14.73 -6.03 -6.76
CA TRP A 111 -14.61 -4.68 -7.29
C TRP A 111 -13.92 -3.74 -6.29
N TRP A 112 -14.31 -3.81 -5.00
CA TRP A 112 -13.66 -3.00 -3.97
C TRP A 112 -12.18 -3.31 -3.84
N ARG A 113 -11.82 -4.60 -3.79
CA ARG A 113 -10.43 -5.05 -3.75
C ARG A 113 -9.63 -4.54 -4.95
N ALA A 114 -10.22 -4.53 -6.15
CA ALA A 114 -9.59 -3.97 -7.33
C ALA A 114 -9.30 -2.47 -7.18
N GLN A 115 -10.22 -1.68 -6.61
CA GLN A 115 -9.96 -0.24 -6.37
C GLN A 115 -8.83 -0.02 -5.36
N VAL A 116 -8.78 -0.83 -4.30
CA VAL A 116 -7.69 -0.78 -3.31
C VAL A 116 -6.35 -1.15 -3.98
N MET A 117 -6.33 -2.21 -4.78
CA MET A 117 -5.13 -2.64 -5.52
C MET A 117 -4.65 -1.57 -6.50
N ARG A 118 -5.55 -0.83 -7.16
CA ARG A 118 -5.14 0.31 -8.00
C ARG A 118 -4.35 1.37 -7.23
N LEU A 119 -4.56 1.53 -5.92
CA LEU A 119 -3.77 2.44 -5.09
C LEU A 119 -2.39 1.85 -4.74
N VAL A 120 -2.36 0.57 -4.37
CA VAL A 120 -1.17 -0.21 -4.02
C VAL A 120 -0.22 -0.39 -5.21
N TRP A 121 -0.74 -0.47 -6.43
CA TRP A 121 0.08 -0.73 -7.61
C TRP A 121 0.41 0.53 -8.40
N ARG A 122 0.27 1.73 -7.83
CA ARG A 122 0.57 2.98 -8.57
C ARG A 122 2.06 3.02 -8.89
N PRO A 123 2.47 2.85 -10.15
CA PRO A 123 3.88 2.76 -10.48
C PRO A 123 4.50 4.16 -10.52
N LEU A 124 5.79 4.23 -10.18
CA LEU A 124 6.60 5.42 -10.39
C LEU A 124 6.75 5.75 -11.89
N PRO A 125 7.08 7.00 -12.24
CA PRO A 125 7.24 7.41 -13.64
C PRO A 125 8.24 6.56 -14.42
N TRP A 126 9.38 6.21 -13.80
CA TRP A 126 10.40 5.39 -14.46
C TRP A 126 9.91 3.97 -14.72
N VAL A 127 9.17 3.36 -13.78
CA VAL A 127 8.57 2.03 -13.95
C VAL A 127 7.56 2.04 -15.10
N ARG A 128 6.72 3.08 -15.18
CA ARG A 128 5.80 3.25 -16.31
C ARG A 128 6.53 3.33 -17.64
N GLY A 129 7.61 4.12 -17.68
CA GLY A 129 8.45 4.26 -18.86
C GLY A 129 9.05 2.92 -19.29
N GLU A 130 9.59 2.14 -18.34
CA GLU A 130 10.16 0.83 -18.64
C GLU A 130 9.11 -0.17 -19.13
N VAL A 131 7.97 -0.28 -18.44
CA VAL A 131 6.87 -1.16 -18.89
C VAL A 131 6.40 -0.77 -20.29
N GLY A 132 6.25 0.52 -20.57
CA GLY A 132 5.87 1.01 -21.90
C GLY A 132 6.89 0.65 -22.98
N ARG A 133 8.19 0.84 -22.72
CA ARG A 133 9.26 0.44 -23.65
C ARG A 133 9.24 -1.07 -23.93
N ARG A 134 9.08 -1.89 -22.88
CA ARG A 134 9.05 -3.35 -23.01
C ARG A 134 7.79 -3.84 -23.73
N ALA A 135 6.64 -3.23 -23.46
CA ALA A 135 5.39 -3.52 -24.16
C ALA A 135 5.55 -3.26 -25.68
N ALA A 136 6.06 -2.08 -26.05
CA ALA A 136 6.31 -1.74 -27.46
C ALA A 136 7.28 -2.72 -28.14
N ALA A 137 8.35 -3.15 -27.44
CA ALA A 137 9.30 -4.12 -27.98
C ALA A 137 8.69 -5.52 -28.18
N MET A 138 7.63 -5.87 -27.45
CA MET A 138 6.88 -7.13 -27.60
C MET A 138 5.72 -7.01 -28.61
N GLY A 139 5.46 -5.83 -29.17
CA GLY A 139 4.32 -5.60 -30.06
C GLY A 139 2.96 -5.56 -29.34
N TRP A 140 2.93 -5.17 -28.07
CA TRP A 140 1.71 -4.92 -27.30
C TRP A 140 1.19 -3.50 -27.46
#